data_AF-A0A022W1H4-F1
#
_entry.id   AF-A0A022W1H4-F1
#
_cell.length_a   1.000
_cell.length_b   1.000
_cell.length_c   1.000
_cell.angle_alpha   90.00
_cell.angle_beta   90.00
_cell.angle_gamma   90.00
#
_symmetry.space_group_name_H-M   'P 1'
#
loop_
_entity.id
_entity.type
_entity.pdbx_description
1 polymer ?
#
loop_
_entity_poly.entity_id
_entity_poly.type
_entity_poly.pdbx_seq_one_letter_code
_entity_poly.pdbx_strand_id
1 'polypeptide(L)'
;MVLLSSSTVGVALSSSIFGFFTLILFLSGYALQQQSVKHIQVALQRSPAANPKIQPIYPSEQTWDDTDLSPEPVGSPDTKRKSHILGRRTKLSQGAEEYVLDGLAEENEEIEGGIAKSKHAFLQILTKPVASDICSTILLFERLASNSSQISERILLYPKAWDASSPTKSVSSALAILKKSSTRLNAVVQGVDTSNIRPKALSETQIMKKASEQLLDYERVLFLRSPGHIVNIDKLDQMLISDIVKTMRVGSSSMIAPTWVSTHLSITQHQLPPALLVASETSIGMGGKAPSKPHILNSETMQQMNYVMESSESPGRHPGPAYVYFESGMVHRGGRADMHYTEWKKQVQSVCEGVNLGL
;
A
#
# COMPACT_ATOMS: atom_id res chain seq x y z
N MET A 1 -66.89 0.57 41.63
CA MET A 1 -66.84 0.83 40.17
C MET A 1 -66.35 2.27 40.01
N VAL A 2 -65.05 2.48 39.76
CA VAL A 2 -64.45 3.82 39.70
C VAL A 2 -64.51 4.31 38.26
N LEU A 3 -65.43 5.24 37.99
CA LEU A 3 -65.59 5.92 36.72
C LEU A 3 -64.39 6.85 36.51
N LEU A 4 -63.41 6.40 35.72
CA LEU A 4 -62.32 7.26 35.23
C LEU A 4 -62.95 8.38 34.39
N SER A 5 -62.85 9.63 34.84
CA SER A 5 -63.31 10.78 34.05
C SER A 5 -62.47 10.88 32.77
N SER A 6 -63.09 11.29 31.66
CA SER A 6 -62.40 11.51 30.38
C SER A 6 -61.21 12.45 30.50
N SER A 7 -61.25 13.40 31.44
CA SER A 7 -60.14 14.31 31.76
C SER A 7 -58.92 13.59 32.33
N THR A 8 -59.11 12.53 33.12
CA THR A 8 -58.00 11.75 33.71
C THR A 8 -57.23 10.97 32.64
N VAL A 9 -57.96 10.41 31.66
CA VAL A 9 -57.34 9.67 30.54
C VAL A 9 -56.55 10.61 29.63
N GLY A 10 -57.06 11.81 29.36
CA GLY A 10 -56.36 12.82 28.55
C GLY A 10 -55.06 13.30 29.18
N VAL A 11 -55.06 13.53 30.50
CA VAL A 11 -53.84 13.95 31.23
C VAL A 11 -52.81 12.82 31.30
N ALA A 12 -53.25 11.57 31.48
CA ALA A 12 -52.34 10.42 31.48
C ALA A 12 -51.67 10.21 30.11
N LEU A 13 -52.41 10.36 29.03
CA LEU A 13 -51.89 10.24 27.66
C LEU A 13 -50.89 11.36 27.31
N SER A 14 -51.22 12.62 27.65
CA SER A 14 -50.31 13.74 27.36
C SER A 14 -49.03 13.65 28.17
N SER A 15 -49.12 13.35 29.47
CA SER A 15 -47.95 13.15 30.35
C SER A 15 -47.04 12.02 29.85
N SER A 16 -47.62 10.92 29.38
CA SER A 16 -46.88 9.80 28.80
C SER A 16 -46.10 10.19 27.54
N ILE A 17 -46.73 10.94 26.63
CA ILE A 17 -46.10 11.40 25.39
C ILE A 17 -44.92 12.34 25.69
N PHE A 18 -45.13 13.34 26.55
CA PHE A 18 -44.04 14.25 26.94
C PHE A 18 -42.91 13.49 27.62
N GLY A 19 -43.23 12.59 28.57
CA GLY A 19 -42.23 11.76 29.24
C GLY A 19 -41.41 10.90 28.26
N PHE A 20 -42.06 10.30 27.26
CA PHE A 20 -41.40 9.49 26.24
C PHE A 20 -40.44 10.30 25.37
N PHE A 21 -40.86 11.48 24.89
CA PHE A 21 -39.99 12.35 24.10
C PHE A 21 -38.82 12.90 24.92
N THR A 22 -39.06 13.29 26.18
CA THR A 22 -37.98 13.73 27.07
C THR A 22 -36.98 12.60 27.34
N LEU A 23 -37.45 11.36 27.49
CA LEU A 23 -36.58 10.20 27.70
C LEU A 23 -35.75 9.88 26.44
N ILE A 24 -36.32 9.98 25.23
CA ILE A 24 -35.56 9.81 23.98
C ILE A 24 -34.49 10.89 23.84
N LEU A 25 -34.84 12.16 24.11
CA LEU A 25 -33.87 13.26 24.05
C LEU A 25 -32.75 13.06 25.06
N PHE A 26 -33.07 12.59 26.26
CA PHE A 26 -32.08 12.27 27.28
C PHE A 26 -31.17 11.11 26.85
N LEU A 27 -31.72 10.03 26.28
CA LEU A 27 -30.94 8.90 25.75
C LEU A 27 -30.05 9.30 24.57
N SER A 28 -30.52 10.20 23.71
CA SER A 28 -29.75 10.76 22.59
C SER A 28 -28.56 11.58 23.10
N GLY A 29 -28.78 12.46 24.08
CA GLY A 29 -27.71 13.19 24.74
C GLY A 29 -26.73 12.28 25.49
N TYR A 30 -27.24 11.26 26.17
CA TYR A 30 -26.44 10.27 26.90
C TYR A 30 -25.54 9.45 25.97
N ALA A 31 -26.05 9.02 24.81
CA ALA A 31 -25.27 8.28 23.82
C ALA A 31 -24.13 9.13 23.23
N LEU A 32 -24.39 10.42 22.94
CA LEU A 32 -23.37 11.35 22.46
C LEU A 32 -22.29 11.61 23.53
N GLN A 33 -22.67 11.73 24.80
CA GLN A 33 -21.72 11.89 25.90
C GLN A 33 -20.86 10.64 26.12
N GLN A 34 -21.43 9.43 25.98
CA GLN A 34 -20.69 8.17 26.06
C GLN A 34 -19.66 8.00 24.93
N GLN A 35 -19.94 8.51 23.72
CA GLN A 35 -18.97 8.52 22.62
C GLN A 35 -17.80 9.48 22.90
N SER A 36 -18.08 10.64 23.50
CA SER A 36 -17.03 11.61 23.87
C SER A 36 -16.08 11.06 24.95
N VAL A 37 -16.60 10.44 26.01
CA VAL A 37 -15.77 9.87 27.09
C VAL A 37 -14.92 8.69 26.59
N LYS A 38 -15.46 7.84 25.71
CA LYS A 38 -14.69 6.77 25.06
C LYS A 38 -13.55 7.31 24.18
N HIS A 39 -13.80 8.41 23.46
CA HIS A 39 -12.77 9.04 22.62
C HIS A 39 -11.67 9.71 23.45
N ILE A 40 -12.00 10.25 24.62
CA ILE A 40 -11.03 10.84 25.56
C ILE A 40 -10.26 9.75 26.32
N GLN A 41 -10.86 8.62 26.71
CA GLN A 41 -10.13 7.49 27.31
C GLN A 41 -9.11 6.87 26.34
N VAL A 42 -9.44 6.81 25.04
CA VAL A 42 -8.49 6.37 23.99
C VAL A 42 -7.37 7.40 23.77
N ALA A 43 -7.64 8.69 23.97
CA ALA A 43 -6.63 9.74 23.88
C ALA A 43 -5.73 9.82 25.13
N LEU A 44 -6.27 9.58 26.33
CA LEU A 44 -5.52 9.63 27.60
C LEU A 44 -4.73 8.33 27.89
N GLN A 45 -5.17 7.16 27.42
CA GLN A 45 -4.35 5.94 27.47
C GLN A 45 -3.07 6.03 26.63
N ARG A 46 -2.95 7.03 25.75
CA ARG A 46 -1.75 7.29 24.93
C ARG A 46 -0.69 8.16 25.59
N SER A 47 -0.88 8.60 26.83
CA SER A 47 0.15 9.34 27.56
C SER A 47 0.72 8.48 28.69
N PRO A 48 1.80 7.71 28.46
CA PRO A 48 2.58 7.21 29.58
C PRO A 48 3.29 8.42 30.20
N ALA A 49 2.75 8.86 31.33
CA ALA A 49 3.44 9.77 32.23
C ALA A 49 4.82 9.20 32.55
N ALA A 50 5.79 10.10 32.52
CA ALA A 50 7.16 9.86 32.95
C ALA A 50 7.23 9.18 34.32
N ASN A 51 7.94 8.05 34.38
CA ASN A 51 8.81 7.76 35.52
C ASN A 51 9.98 6.89 35.03
N PRO A 52 11.25 7.32 35.18
CA PRO A 52 12.41 6.57 34.74
C PRO A 52 12.71 5.41 35.70
N LYS A 53 13.49 4.45 35.17
CA LYS A 53 14.17 3.35 35.87
C LYS A 53 13.35 2.06 35.99
N ILE A 54 13.59 1.16 35.03
CA ILE A 54 14.08 -0.22 35.21
C ILE A 54 14.18 -0.81 33.80
N GLN A 55 15.40 -1.00 33.30
CA GLN A 55 15.67 -1.76 32.07
C GLN A 55 15.78 -3.24 32.42
N PRO A 56 15.08 -4.15 31.72
CA PRO A 56 15.58 -5.48 31.47
C PRO A 56 16.25 -5.51 30.09
N ILE A 57 17.50 -5.95 30.09
CA ILE A 57 18.32 -6.23 28.92
C ILE A 57 17.66 -7.35 28.09
N TYR A 58 17.34 -7.06 26.84
CA TYR A 58 17.10 -8.04 25.78
C TYR A 58 17.85 -7.61 24.50
N PRO A 59 18.31 -8.57 23.69
CA PRO A 59 19.31 -8.33 22.66
C PRO A 59 18.76 -7.48 21.50
N SER A 60 19.59 -6.56 21.04
CA SER A 60 19.34 -5.54 20.02
C SER A 60 18.69 -6.08 18.75
N GLU A 61 17.50 -5.55 18.46
CA GLU A 61 16.85 -5.60 17.15
C GLU A 61 17.59 -4.64 16.21
N GLN A 62 18.02 -5.16 15.06
CA GLN A 62 18.87 -4.45 14.11
C GLN A 62 18.06 -3.33 13.43
N THR A 63 18.23 -2.13 13.97
CA THR A 63 17.68 -0.87 13.48
C THR A 63 18.47 -0.48 12.25
N TRP A 64 17.78 -0.12 11.17
CA TRP A 64 18.39 0.43 9.97
C TRP A 64 18.69 1.91 10.22
N ASP A 65 19.89 2.22 10.70
CA ASP A 65 20.50 3.54 10.49
C ASP A 65 22.03 3.51 10.68
N ASP A 66 22.68 4.30 9.81
CA ASP A 66 24.06 4.77 9.78
C ASP A 66 25.24 3.85 9.40
N THR A 67 25.79 4.22 8.24
CA THR A 67 27.15 3.98 7.80
C THR A 67 28.08 4.88 8.62
N ASP A 68 28.95 4.32 9.45
CA ASP A 68 30.05 5.06 10.04
C ASP A 68 31.38 4.56 9.48
N LEU A 69 31.93 5.36 8.56
CA LEU A 69 33.35 5.42 8.28
C LEU A 69 34.01 6.18 9.43
N SER A 70 34.94 5.53 10.13
CA SER A 70 36.04 6.28 10.74
C SER A 70 37.37 5.52 10.64
N PRO A 71 38.49 6.25 10.54
CA PRO A 71 39.79 5.74 10.09
C PRO A 71 40.65 5.17 11.22
N GLU A 72 41.45 4.16 10.88
CA GLU A 72 42.84 3.80 11.31
C GLU A 72 43.33 4.17 12.74
N PRO A 73 44.07 3.27 13.41
CA PRO A 73 45.52 3.34 13.20
C PRO A 73 46.30 2.01 13.20
N VAL A 74 47.15 1.87 12.18
CA VAL A 74 48.55 1.39 12.19
C VAL A 74 48.99 0.53 13.38
N GLY A 75 49.28 -0.74 13.10
CA GLY A 75 50.10 -1.61 13.94
C GLY A 75 50.66 -2.81 13.18
N SER A 76 51.96 -2.79 12.92
CA SER A 76 52.79 -3.95 12.52
C SER A 76 54.10 -3.89 13.33
N PRO A 77 54.92 -4.95 13.44
CA PRO A 77 54.84 -6.27 12.80
C PRO A 77 55.13 -7.47 13.75
N ASP A 78 55.24 -8.66 13.13
CA ASP A 78 56.12 -9.80 13.50
C ASP A 78 55.56 -10.97 14.34
N THR A 79 55.34 -12.15 13.70
CA THR A 79 56.22 -13.34 13.79
C THR A 79 55.56 -14.65 13.29
N LYS A 80 56.23 -15.28 12.30
CA LYS A 80 56.41 -16.73 11.99
C LYS A 80 55.36 -17.78 12.47
N ARG A 81 54.79 -18.55 11.52
CA ARG A 81 55.14 -19.98 11.29
C ARG A 81 54.51 -20.62 10.03
N LYS A 82 55.29 -21.53 9.45
CA LYS A 82 55.14 -22.36 8.24
C LYS A 82 54.03 -23.42 8.31
N SER A 83 53.46 -23.77 7.15
CA SER A 83 53.43 -25.14 6.55
C SER A 83 52.59 -25.12 5.25
N HIS A 84 53.19 -25.20 4.06
CA HIS A 84 53.50 -26.41 3.25
C HIS A 84 52.30 -27.08 2.52
N ILE A 85 52.40 -27.02 1.17
CA ILE A 85 52.34 -28.15 0.20
C ILE A 85 51.00 -28.49 -0.52
N LEU A 86 51.18 -28.73 -1.84
CA LEU A 86 50.29 -29.22 -2.92
C LEU A 86 49.44 -28.12 -3.58
N GLY A 87 49.72 -27.59 -4.78
CA GLY A 87 50.49 -28.12 -5.91
C GLY A 87 49.56 -28.67 -6.99
N ARG A 88 49.14 -27.82 -7.95
CA ARG A 88 48.91 -28.27 -9.33
C ARG A 88 49.04 -27.10 -10.30
N ARG A 89 50.03 -27.22 -11.17
CA ARG A 89 50.44 -26.29 -12.23
C ARG A 89 50.17 -27.00 -13.55
N THR A 90 49.48 -26.36 -14.47
CA THR A 90 49.65 -26.59 -15.92
C THR A 90 49.88 -25.23 -16.56
N LYS A 91 51.09 -25.09 -17.13
CA LYS A 91 51.59 -23.97 -17.93
C LYS A 91 51.05 -24.08 -19.37
N LEU A 92 50.89 -22.96 -20.08
CA LEU A 92 51.69 -22.55 -21.26
C LEU A 92 51.15 -21.19 -21.77
N SER A 93 51.94 -20.11 -21.63
CA SER A 93 52.68 -19.38 -22.71
C SER A 93 51.73 -18.51 -23.55
N GLN A 94 51.93 -17.21 -23.76
CA GLN A 94 53.17 -16.48 -24.06
C GLN A 94 52.89 -14.97 -23.91
N GLY A 95 53.86 -14.20 -23.42
CA GLY A 95 53.74 -12.75 -23.26
C GLY A 95 54.23 -11.94 -24.45
N ALA A 96 53.77 -10.69 -24.51
CA ALA A 96 54.51 -9.53 -25.01
C ALA A 96 53.89 -8.29 -24.34
N GLU A 97 54.68 -7.58 -23.53
CA GLU A 97 54.42 -6.20 -23.14
C GLU A 97 54.73 -5.29 -24.34
N GLU A 98 54.12 -4.09 -24.43
CA GLU A 98 54.82 -2.80 -24.56
C GLU A 98 53.95 -1.62 -25.14
N TYR A 99 53.94 -0.52 -24.38
CA TYR A 99 53.64 0.93 -24.59
C TYR A 99 52.29 1.52 -25.14
N VAL A 100 51.59 2.21 -24.23
CA VAL A 100 51.00 3.59 -24.21
C VAL A 100 50.79 4.36 -25.54
N LEU A 101 49.54 4.79 -25.82
CA LEU A 101 49.17 6.20 -26.10
C LEU A 101 47.64 6.45 -26.07
N ASP A 102 47.30 7.63 -25.56
CA ASP A 102 46.02 8.34 -25.45
C ASP A 102 45.25 8.51 -26.78
N GLY A 103 43.90 8.51 -26.75
CA GLY A 103 43.10 8.90 -27.93
C GLY A 103 41.68 8.31 -28.07
N LEU A 104 40.70 9.03 -27.51
CA LEU A 104 39.35 9.34 -28.04
C LEU A 104 38.49 8.25 -28.73
N ALA A 105 37.39 7.94 -28.03
CA ALA A 105 36.02 7.80 -28.53
C ALA A 105 35.75 6.85 -29.71
N GLU A 106 35.25 5.65 -29.40
CA GLU A 106 34.14 5.04 -30.15
C GLU A 106 33.16 4.39 -29.18
N GLU A 107 31.94 4.93 -29.16
CA GLU A 107 30.76 4.34 -28.56
C GLU A 107 30.46 3.00 -29.26
N ASN A 108 30.73 1.89 -28.58
CA ASN A 108 30.05 0.63 -28.89
C ASN A 108 28.94 0.44 -27.85
N GLU A 109 27.75 0.95 -28.20
CA GLU A 109 26.49 0.44 -27.65
C GLU A 109 26.41 -1.06 -28.03
N GLU A 110 26.86 -1.92 -27.13
CA GLU A 110 26.37 -3.30 -27.10
C GLU A 110 24.89 -3.25 -26.71
N ILE A 111 24.04 -3.32 -27.74
CA ILE A 111 22.60 -3.58 -27.62
C ILE A 111 22.45 -5.02 -27.09
N GLU A 112 22.64 -5.22 -25.78
CA GLU A 112 21.93 -6.29 -25.08
C GLU A 112 20.45 -5.89 -25.03
N GLY A 113 19.59 -6.76 -25.58
CA GLY A 113 18.14 -6.62 -25.55
C GLY A 113 17.55 -6.75 -24.13
N GLY A 114 17.98 -5.89 -23.22
CA GLY A 114 17.33 -5.66 -21.94
C GLY A 114 16.08 -4.83 -22.19
N ILE A 115 14.91 -5.44 -22.00
CA ILE A 115 13.66 -4.69 -21.87
C ILE A 115 13.90 -3.62 -20.81
N ALA A 116 13.88 -2.35 -21.20
CA ALA A 116 14.09 -1.24 -20.28
C ALA A 116 13.05 -1.35 -19.15
N LYS A 117 13.51 -1.75 -17.96
CA LYS A 117 12.65 -1.96 -16.79
C LYS A 117 11.93 -0.66 -16.45
N SER A 118 10.62 -0.71 -16.23
CA SER A 118 9.83 0.47 -15.93
C SER A 118 10.33 1.16 -14.66
N LYS A 119 10.46 2.48 -14.68
CA LYS A 119 10.85 3.26 -13.49
C LYS A 119 9.76 3.31 -12.43
N HIS A 120 8.49 3.17 -12.84
CA HIS A 120 7.33 3.29 -11.97
C HIS A 120 6.49 2.02 -12.00
N ALA A 121 5.83 1.70 -10.87
CA ALA A 121 4.94 0.56 -10.79
C ALA A 121 3.69 0.83 -9.96
N PHE A 122 2.58 0.18 -10.36
CA PHE A 122 1.38 0.06 -9.54
C PHE A 122 1.41 -1.28 -8.81
N LEU A 123 1.19 -1.26 -7.49
CA LEU A 123 1.27 -2.43 -6.63
C LEU A 123 -0.11 -2.77 -6.05
N GLN A 124 -0.48 -4.05 -6.19
CA GLN A 124 -1.62 -4.67 -5.50
C GLN A 124 -1.10 -5.77 -4.57
N ILE A 125 -1.66 -5.85 -3.37
CA ILE A 125 -1.33 -6.91 -2.41
C ILE A 125 -2.63 -7.61 -2.00
N LEU A 126 -2.69 -8.91 -2.22
CA LEU A 126 -3.82 -9.74 -1.81
C LEU A 126 -3.42 -10.62 -0.64
N THR A 127 -4.07 -10.43 0.51
CA THR A 127 -3.84 -11.26 1.71
C THR A 127 -4.89 -12.34 1.89
N LYS A 128 -6.08 -12.16 1.29
CA LYS A 128 -7.22 -13.08 1.40
C LYS A 128 -7.54 -13.73 0.04
N PRO A 129 -7.79 -15.05 0.00
CA PRO A 129 -8.05 -15.77 -1.24
C PRO A 129 -9.51 -15.58 -1.68
N VAL A 130 -9.83 -14.39 -2.19
CA VAL A 130 -11.17 -14.04 -2.67
C VAL A 130 -11.12 -13.83 -4.19
N ALA A 131 -11.99 -14.53 -4.92
CA ALA A 131 -12.02 -14.48 -6.37
C ALA A 131 -12.37 -13.07 -6.90
N SER A 132 -13.27 -12.34 -6.24
CA SER A 132 -13.60 -10.95 -6.58
C SER A 132 -12.37 -10.04 -6.56
N ASP A 133 -11.49 -10.19 -5.58
CA ASP A 133 -10.34 -9.30 -5.37
C ASP A 133 -9.24 -9.58 -6.41
N ILE A 134 -9.07 -10.86 -6.78
CA ILE A 134 -8.19 -11.27 -7.88
C ILE A 134 -8.71 -10.69 -9.19
N CYS A 135 -10.01 -10.86 -9.48
CA CYS A 135 -10.61 -10.35 -10.71
C CYS A 135 -10.65 -8.81 -10.76
N SER A 136 -10.82 -8.15 -9.61
CA SER A 136 -10.67 -6.69 -9.49
C SER A 136 -9.26 -6.24 -9.84
N THR A 137 -8.23 -7.02 -9.46
CA THR A 137 -6.84 -6.73 -9.82
C THR A 137 -6.62 -6.87 -11.33
N ILE A 138 -7.18 -7.90 -11.95
CA ILE A 138 -7.11 -8.07 -13.42
C ILE A 138 -7.77 -6.86 -14.11
N LEU A 139 -8.96 -6.45 -13.67
CA LEU A 139 -9.66 -5.29 -14.20
C LEU A 139 -8.83 -4.01 -14.08
N LEU A 140 -8.23 -3.77 -12.92
CA LEU A 140 -7.33 -2.64 -12.69
C LEU A 140 -6.19 -2.66 -13.71
N PHE A 141 -5.54 -3.81 -13.89
CA PHE A 141 -4.40 -3.95 -14.78
C PHE A 141 -4.79 -3.77 -16.26
N GLU A 142 -5.96 -4.26 -16.68
CA GLU A 142 -6.50 -4.03 -18.02
C GLU A 142 -6.76 -2.55 -18.27
N ARG A 143 -7.36 -1.84 -17.31
CA ARG A 143 -7.60 -0.39 -17.41
C ARG A 143 -6.29 0.38 -17.51
N LEU A 144 -5.32 0.05 -16.65
CA LEU A 144 -3.99 0.65 -16.70
C LEU A 144 -3.26 0.33 -18.00
N ALA A 145 -3.43 -0.86 -18.58
CA ALA A 145 -2.79 -1.24 -19.85
C ALA A 145 -3.41 -0.52 -21.05
N SER A 146 -4.71 -0.20 -20.98
CA SER A 146 -5.42 0.50 -22.06
C SER A 146 -4.96 1.96 -22.25
N ASN A 147 -4.52 2.63 -21.18
CA ASN A 147 -3.94 3.97 -21.27
C ASN A 147 -2.41 3.87 -21.43
N SER A 148 -2.00 3.48 -22.64
CA SER A 148 -0.61 3.20 -23.05
C SER A 148 0.41 4.36 -22.91
N SER A 149 0.01 5.50 -22.33
CA SER A 149 0.84 6.70 -22.25
C SER A 149 1.99 6.61 -21.24
N GLN A 150 1.96 5.64 -20.31
CA GLN A 150 3.02 5.44 -19.31
C GLN A 150 3.50 3.99 -19.23
N ILE A 151 4.83 3.84 -19.31
CA ILE A 151 5.58 2.59 -19.10
C ILE A 151 5.62 2.31 -17.58
N SER A 152 4.45 2.18 -16.96
CA SER A 152 4.32 1.75 -15.57
C SER A 152 4.06 0.24 -15.57
N GLU A 153 4.84 -0.51 -14.81
CA GLU A 153 4.61 -1.94 -14.62
C GLU A 153 3.53 -2.19 -13.56
N ARG A 154 2.88 -3.34 -13.63
CA ARG A 154 1.78 -3.72 -12.76
C ARG A 154 2.21 -4.90 -11.92
N ILE A 155 2.27 -4.75 -10.61
CA ILE A 155 2.78 -5.77 -9.71
C ILE A 155 1.63 -6.28 -8.85
N LEU A 156 1.45 -7.61 -8.82
CA LEU A 156 0.60 -8.26 -7.83
C LEU A 156 1.45 -9.12 -6.91
N LEU A 157 1.30 -8.90 -5.60
CA LEU A 157 1.83 -9.77 -4.56
C LEU A 157 0.70 -10.58 -3.92
N TYR A 158 0.89 -11.89 -3.80
CA TYR A 158 -0.05 -12.78 -3.13
C TYR A 158 0.70 -13.95 -2.46
N PRO A 159 0.07 -14.69 -1.52
CA PRO A 159 0.66 -15.88 -0.93
C PRO A 159 0.94 -16.98 -1.95
N LYS A 160 2.20 -17.42 -2.05
CA LYS A 160 2.61 -18.52 -2.94
C LYS A 160 1.84 -19.83 -2.67
N ALA A 161 1.39 -20.04 -1.44
CA ALA A 161 0.59 -21.20 -1.06
C ALA A 161 -0.71 -21.35 -1.88
N TRP A 162 -1.27 -20.26 -2.43
CA TRP A 162 -2.48 -20.33 -3.26
C TRP A 162 -2.26 -21.08 -4.57
N ASP A 163 -1.02 -21.13 -5.07
CA ASP A 163 -0.67 -21.86 -6.29
C ASP A 163 -0.73 -23.37 -6.11
N ALA A 164 -0.31 -23.85 -4.95
CA ALA A 164 -0.30 -25.28 -4.62
C ALA A 164 -1.67 -25.75 -4.08
N SER A 165 -2.31 -24.92 -3.24
CA SER A 165 -3.56 -25.27 -2.56
C SER A 165 -4.52 -24.07 -2.56
N SER A 166 -5.12 -23.79 -3.72
CA SER A 166 -6.19 -22.80 -3.84
C SER A 166 -7.41 -23.21 -3.00
N PRO A 167 -7.95 -22.35 -2.13
CA PRO A 167 -9.05 -22.72 -1.23
C PRO A 167 -10.37 -23.05 -1.93
N THR A 168 -10.62 -22.45 -3.09
CA THR A 168 -11.85 -22.66 -3.88
C THR A 168 -11.52 -22.77 -5.36
N LYS A 169 -12.41 -23.43 -6.11
CA LYS A 169 -12.31 -23.49 -7.59
C LYS A 169 -12.34 -22.10 -8.22
N SER A 170 -13.13 -21.18 -7.67
CA SER A 170 -13.19 -19.80 -8.16
C SER A 170 -11.85 -19.09 -8.04
N VAL A 171 -11.14 -19.27 -6.92
CA VAL A 171 -9.81 -18.67 -6.71
C VAL A 171 -8.78 -19.26 -7.68
N SER A 172 -8.74 -20.58 -7.84
CA SER A 172 -7.82 -21.21 -8.80
C SER A 172 -8.10 -20.76 -10.25
N SER A 173 -9.38 -20.65 -10.63
CA SER A 173 -9.74 -20.17 -11.97
C SER A 173 -9.35 -18.71 -12.18
N ALA A 174 -9.63 -17.83 -11.20
CA ALA A 174 -9.25 -16.42 -11.27
C ALA A 174 -7.72 -16.24 -11.36
N LEU A 175 -6.94 -16.98 -10.56
CA LEU A 175 -5.47 -16.97 -10.64
C LEU A 175 -4.95 -17.48 -11.99
N ALA A 176 -5.58 -18.51 -12.56
CA ALA A 176 -5.22 -19.01 -13.88
C ALA A 176 -5.46 -17.96 -14.98
N ILE A 177 -6.59 -17.24 -14.93
CA ILE A 177 -6.88 -16.14 -15.86
C ILE A 177 -5.83 -15.03 -15.71
N LEU A 178 -5.53 -14.60 -14.47
CA LEU A 178 -4.53 -13.58 -14.20
C LEU A 178 -3.14 -13.96 -14.75
N LYS A 179 -2.67 -15.18 -14.47
CA LYS A 179 -1.37 -15.66 -14.95
C LYS A 179 -1.32 -15.79 -16.47
N LYS A 180 -2.43 -16.17 -17.10
CA LYS A 180 -2.54 -16.22 -18.56
C LYS A 180 -2.50 -14.83 -19.19
N SER A 181 -3.08 -13.82 -18.53
CA SER A 181 -3.13 -12.45 -19.03
C SER A 181 -1.90 -11.60 -18.64
N SER A 182 -1.06 -12.06 -17.71
CA SER A 182 0.04 -11.25 -17.14
C SER A 182 1.03 -10.72 -18.18
N THR A 183 1.42 -11.55 -19.17
CA THR A 183 2.33 -11.14 -20.25
C THR A 183 1.73 -10.02 -21.10
N ARG A 184 0.44 -10.14 -21.47
CA ARG A 184 -0.27 -9.13 -22.28
C ARG A 184 -0.42 -7.81 -21.52
N LEU A 185 -0.62 -7.89 -20.21
CA LEU A 185 -0.87 -6.73 -19.36
C LEU A 185 0.40 -6.06 -18.85
N ASN A 186 1.59 -6.56 -19.24
CA ASN A 186 2.86 -6.17 -18.63
C ASN A 186 2.78 -6.17 -17.09
N ALA A 187 2.32 -7.31 -16.56
CA ALA A 187 2.08 -7.50 -15.14
C ALA A 187 3.00 -8.58 -14.55
N VAL A 188 3.67 -8.23 -13.46
CA VAL A 188 4.49 -9.12 -12.64
C VAL A 188 3.61 -9.71 -11.53
N VAL A 189 3.30 -10.99 -11.67
CA VAL A 189 2.44 -11.73 -10.73
C VAL A 189 3.33 -12.60 -9.86
N GLN A 190 3.54 -12.19 -8.61
CA GLN A 190 4.54 -12.79 -7.71
C GLN A 190 3.91 -13.44 -6.49
N GLY A 191 4.14 -14.75 -6.37
CA GLY A 191 3.86 -15.49 -5.15
C GLY A 191 4.95 -15.25 -4.10
N VAL A 192 4.56 -14.72 -2.95
CA VAL A 192 5.43 -14.49 -1.79
C VAL A 192 5.34 -15.68 -0.84
N ASP A 193 6.48 -16.18 -0.39
CA ASP A 193 6.52 -17.28 0.57
C ASP A 193 6.10 -16.79 1.97
N THR A 194 4.90 -17.21 2.37
CA THR A 194 4.27 -16.91 3.65
C THR A 194 4.17 -18.14 4.55
N SER A 195 4.87 -19.23 4.25
CA SER A 195 4.86 -20.49 5.02
C SER A 195 5.15 -20.29 6.53
N ASN A 196 6.02 -19.34 6.87
CA ASN A 196 6.38 -19.01 8.25
C ASN A 196 5.34 -18.14 8.98
N ILE A 197 4.28 -17.71 8.30
CA ILE A 197 3.26 -16.79 8.81
C ILE A 197 1.93 -17.53 8.91
N ARG A 198 1.29 -17.47 10.07
CA ARG A 198 -0.05 -18.05 10.24
C ARG A 198 -1.03 -17.32 9.31
N PRO A 199 -1.91 -18.01 8.55
CA PRO A 199 -2.82 -17.36 7.60
C PRO A 199 -3.69 -16.25 8.21
N LYS A 200 -4.12 -16.40 9.47
CA LYS A 200 -4.93 -15.38 10.18
C LYS A 200 -4.13 -14.15 10.63
N ALA A 201 -2.80 -14.23 10.68
CA ALA A 201 -1.91 -13.16 11.09
C ALA A 201 -1.22 -12.46 9.91
N LEU A 202 -1.49 -12.92 8.69
CA LEU A 202 -0.87 -12.40 7.48
C LEU A 202 -1.34 -10.97 7.20
N SER A 203 -0.40 -10.02 7.20
CA SER A 203 -0.64 -8.61 6.90
C SER A 203 -0.06 -8.17 5.56
N GLU A 204 -0.61 -7.09 5.01
CA GLU A 204 -0.09 -6.44 3.80
C GLU A 204 1.35 -5.93 4.02
N THR A 205 1.62 -5.37 5.20
CA THR A 205 2.96 -4.91 5.62
C THR A 205 3.99 -6.02 5.64
N GLN A 206 3.62 -7.23 6.08
CA GLN A 206 4.52 -8.39 6.09
C GLN A 206 4.84 -8.90 4.68
N ILE A 207 3.84 -8.93 3.79
CA ILE A 207 4.06 -9.31 2.39
C ILE A 207 4.96 -8.27 1.71
N MET A 208 4.68 -6.98 1.92
CA MET A 208 5.50 -5.90 1.36
C MET A 208 6.94 -5.93 1.88
N LYS A 209 7.14 -6.22 3.18
CA LYS A 209 8.48 -6.41 3.76
C LYS A 209 9.24 -7.57 3.10
N LYS A 210 8.56 -8.69 2.84
CA LYS A 210 9.19 -9.85 2.17
C LYS A 210 9.52 -9.60 0.70
N ALA A 211 8.76 -8.71 0.04
CA ALA A 211 8.97 -8.36 -1.36
C ALA A 211 9.85 -7.11 -1.53
N SER A 212 10.35 -6.49 -0.46
CA SER A 212 11.00 -5.19 -0.52
C SER A 212 12.22 -5.15 -1.44
N GLU A 213 13.03 -6.22 -1.43
CA GLU A 213 14.22 -6.34 -2.29
C GLU A 213 13.88 -6.19 -3.78
N GLN A 214 12.77 -6.79 -4.22
CA GLN A 214 12.31 -6.71 -5.61
C GLN A 214 11.73 -5.34 -5.96
N LEU A 215 11.23 -4.61 -4.96
CA LEU A 215 10.66 -3.28 -5.14
C LEU A 215 11.73 -2.18 -5.22
N LEU A 216 12.98 -2.45 -4.83
CA LEU A 216 14.11 -1.50 -4.90
C LEU A 216 14.51 -1.14 -6.34
N ASP A 217 14.13 -1.97 -7.31
CA ASP A 217 14.40 -1.76 -8.72
C ASP A 217 13.56 -0.63 -9.32
N TYR A 218 12.45 -0.27 -8.67
CA TYR A 218 11.58 0.82 -9.10
C TYR A 218 11.95 2.10 -8.37
N GLU A 219 11.86 3.22 -9.08
CA GLU A 219 12.01 4.55 -8.49
C GLU A 219 10.79 4.90 -7.64
N ARG A 220 9.60 4.52 -8.12
CA ARG A 220 8.32 4.79 -7.46
C ARG A 220 7.36 3.62 -7.58
N VAL A 221 6.80 3.22 -6.45
CA VAL A 221 5.79 2.16 -6.37
C VAL A 221 4.56 2.71 -5.67
N LEU A 222 3.44 2.77 -6.38
CA LEU A 222 2.16 3.19 -5.82
C LEU A 222 1.32 1.96 -5.48
N PHE A 223 1.17 1.70 -4.19
CA PHE A 223 0.21 0.74 -3.66
C PHE A 223 -1.20 1.34 -3.65
N LEU A 224 -2.16 0.57 -4.16
CA LEU A 224 -3.58 0.86 -4.08
C LEU A 224 -4.29 -0.32 -3.42
N ARG A 225 -5.26 -0.05 -2.55
CA ARG A 225 -6.05 -1.11 -1.92
C ARG A 225 -6.99 -1.79 -2.92
N SER A 226 -7.07 -3.11 -2.87
CA SER A 226 -8.07 -3.93 -3.58
C SER A 226 -9.14 -4.46 -2.59
N PRO A 227 -10.38 -4.69 -3.06
CA PRO A 227 -10.91 -4.40 -4.40
C PRO A 227 -11.17 -2.91 -4.64
N GLY A 228 -11.17 -2.50 -5.91
CA GLY A 228 -11.47 -1.12 -6.29
C GLY A 228 -11.57 -0.87 -7.79
N HIS A 229 -11.92 0.37 -8.13
CA HIS A 229 -12.34 0.83 -9.45
C HIS A 229 -11.65 2.14 -9.82
N ILE A 230 -11.03 2.18 -11.00
CA ILE A 230 -10.46 3.41 -11.56
C ILE A 230 -11.60 4.24 -12.16
N VAL A 231 -11.75 5.47 -11.67
CA VAL A 231 -12.71 6.45 -12.18
C VAL A 231 -12.03 7.42 -13.14
N ASN A 232 -10.79 7.84 -12.84
CA ASN A 232 -9.98 8.70 -13.70
C ASN A 232 -8.52 8.23 -13.70
N ILE A 233 -8.09 7.70 -14.84
CA ILE A 233 -6.75 7.15 -15.01
C ILE A 233 -5.66 8.22 -15.10
N ASP A 234 -5.91 9.32 -15.79
CA ASP A 234 -4.92 10.40 -15.94
C ASP A 234 -4.61 11.05 -14.59
N LYS A 235 -5.63 11.18 -13.74
CA LYS A 235 -5.48 11.67 -12.36
C LYS A 235 -4.70 10.69 -11.49
N LEU A 236 -4.84 9.38 -11.74
CA LEU A 236 -4.09 8.34 -11.03
C LEU A 236 -2.62 8.32 -11.46
N ASP A 237 -2.36 8.49 -12.75
CA ASP A 237 -1.02 8.59 -13.34
C ASP A 237 -0.29 9.85 -12.85
N GLN A 238 -1.00 10.99 -12.79
CA GLN A 238 -0.50 12.20 -12.15
C GLN A 238 -0.12 11.96 -10.70
N MET A 239 -0.88 11.15 -9.96
CA MET A 239 -0.59 10.83 -8.55
C MET A 239 0.73 10.05 -8.39
N LEU A 240 1.01 9.09 -9.28
CA LEU A 240 2.26 8.32 -9.30
C LEU A 240 3.49 9.20 -9.63
N ILE A 241 3.34 10.13 -10.57
CA ILE A 241 4.46 10.96 -11.07
C ILE A 241 4.59 12.30 -10.32
N SER A 242 3.55 12.72 -9.59
CA SER A 242 3.55 13.97 -8.83
C SER A 242 4.78 14.11 -7.95
N ASP A 243 5.31 15.33 -7.90
CA ASP A 243 6.45 15.64 -7.04
C ASP A 243 6.04 15.52 -5.56
N ILE A 244 6.84 14.80 -4.80
CA ILE A 244 6.63 14.55 -3.37
C ILE A 244 6.70 15.86 -2.57
N VAL A 245 7.51 16.82 -3.03
CA VAL A 245 7.81 18.08 -2.31
C VAL A 245 6.97 19.27 -2.82
N LYS A 246 6.32 19.15 -3.98
CA LYS A 246 5.73 20.31 -4.66
C LYS A 246 4.40 20.70 -4.02
N THR A 247 4.36 21.92 -3.50
CA THR A 247 3.11 22.56 -3.06
C THR A 247 2.27 22.88 -4.29
N MET A 248 1.00 22.47 -4.27
CA MET A 248 0.06 22.80 -5.34
C MET A 248 -0.58 24.15 -5.03
N ARG A 249 -0.59 25.07 -6.00
CA ARG A 249 -1.38 26.30 -5.89
C ARG A 249 -2.81 26.01 -6.34
N VAL A 250 -3.77 26.29 -5.47
CA VAL A 250 -5.19 26.29 -5.84
C VAL A 250 -5.72 27.72 -5.76
N GLY A 251 -6.18 28.23 -6.90
CA GLY A 251 -6.66 29.60 -7.04
C GLY A 251 -5.56 30.66 -6.87
N SER A 252 -5.96 31.88 -6.49
CA SER A 252 -5.05 33.03 -6.39
C SER A 252 -4.34 33.19 -5.04
N SER A 253 -4.63 32.39 -4.01
CA SER A 253 -4.15 32.67 -2.65
C SER A 253 -3.77 31.46 -1.77
N SER A 254 -4.33 30.27 -1.99
CA SER A 254 -4.03 29.10 -1.13
C SER A 254 -2.93 28.20 -1.72
N MET A 255 -1.86 28.00 -0.95
CA MET A 255 -0.90 26.92 -1.18
C MET A 255 -1.38 25.68 -0.43
N ILE A 256 -1.55 24.56 -1.13
CA ILE A 256 -1.75 23.25 -0.50
C ILE A 256 -0.38 22.69 -0.15
N ALA A 257 -0.27 22.14 1.05
CA ALA A 257 0.86 21.31 1.46
C ALA A 257 1.12 20.18 0.41
N PRO A 258 2.33 19.61 0.37
CA PRO A 258 2.66 18.55 -0.59
C PRO A 258 1.61 17.44 -0.61
N THR A 259 1.36 16.88 -1.79
CA THR A 259 0.41 15.77 -2.02
C THR A 259 0.76 14.56 -1.15
N TRP A 260 2.05 14.32 -0.97
CA TRP A 260 2.63 13.18 -0.29
C TRP A 260 3.37 13.60 0.98
N VAL A 261 3.08 12.93 2.09
CA VAL A 261 3.73 13.15 3.38
C VAL A 261 4.48 11.89 3.76
N SER A 262 5.77 12.01 4.09
CA SER A 262 6.60 10.88 4.52
C SER A 262 6.01 10.24 5.77
N THR A 263 5.98 8.91 5.82
CA THR A 263 5.48 8.15 6.96
C THR A 263 6.40 6.97 7.29
N HIS A 264 6.28 6.43 8.50
CA HIS A 264 6.92 5.18 8.89
C HIS A 264 5.88 4.07 8.92
N LEU A 265 6.16 2.98 8.22
CA LEU A 265 5.30 1.80 8.23
C LEU A 265 5.71 0.88 9.38
N SER A 266 4.82 0.74 10.35
CA SER A 266 5.01 -0.26 11.39
C SER A 266 4.64 -1.65 10.90
N ILE A 267 5.48 -2.65 11.20
CA ILE A 267 5.19 -4.07 10.94
C ILE A 267 3.99 -4.56 11.78
N THR A 268 3.70 -3.88 12.90
CA THR A 268 2.52 -4.19 13.73
C THR A 268 1.20 -3.76 13.11
N GLN A 269 1.24 -2.88 12.10
CA GLN A 269 0.05 -2.45 11.40
C GLN A 269 -0.37 -3.52 10.40
N HIS A 270 -1.55 -4.11 10.60
CA HIS A 270 -2.02 -5.22 9.77
C HIS A 270 -2.47 -4.80 8.36
N GLN A 271 -2.86 -3.54 8.17
CA GLN A 271 -3.37 -3.01 6.90
C GLN A 271 -2.64 -1.72 6.54
N LEU A 272 -2.17 -1.66 5.30
CA LEU A 272 -1.60 -0.46 4.70
C LEU A 272 -2.71 0.59 4.50
N PRO A 273 -2.37 1.89 4.45
CA PRO A 273 -3.35 2.92 4.09
C PRO A 273 -3.92 2.66 2.68
N PRO A 274 -5.11 3.20 2.34
CA PRO A 274 -5.78 2.90 1.07
C PRO A 274 -4.95 3.19 -0.18
N ALA A 275 -4.05 4.17 -0.09
CA ALA A 275 -2.99 4.42 -1.05
C ALA A 275 -1.69 4.75 -0.31
N LEU A 276 -0.58 4.24 -0.84
CA LEU A 276 0.76 4.44 -0.30
C LEU A 276 1.74 4.55 -1.48
N LEU A 277 2.52 5.62 -1.51
CA LEU A 277 3.63 5.75 -2.44
C LEU A 277 4.92 5.33 -1.72
N VAL A 278 5.73 4.50 -2.35
CA VAL A 278 7.11 4.24 -1.93
C VAL A 278 8.01 4.81 -3.00
N ALA A 279 8.84 5.79 -2.65
CA ALA A 279 9.68 6.47 -3.61
C ALA A 279 11.08 6.73 -3.06
N SER A 280 12.09 6.61 -3.93
CA SER A 280 13.44 7.09 -3.63
C SER A 280 13.48 8.61 -3.78
N GLU A 281 13.79 9.32 -2.69
CA GLU A 281 14.00 10.77 -2.76
C GLU A 281 15.30 11.02 -3.53
N THR A 282 15.23 11.67 -4.69
CA THR A 282 16.44 12.17 -5.36
C THR A 282 17.00 13.30 -4.51
N SER A 283 18.07 13.01 -3.75
CA SER A 283 18.73 14.05 -2.96
C SER A 283 19.35 15.09 -3.91
N ILE A 284 18.92 16.33 -3.78
CA ILE A 284 19.51 17.45 -4.51
C ILE A 284 20.86 17.73 -3.84
N GLY A 285 21.95 17.13 -4.33
CA GLY A 285 23.31 17.57 -4.00
C GLY A 285 24.37 16.52 -3.73
N MET A 286 24.06 15.24 -3.53
CA MET A 286 25.08 14.18 -3.41
C MET A 286 24.66 12.99 -4.27
N GLY A 287 25.56 12.50 -5.13
CA GLY A 287 25.32 11.47 -6.14
C GLY A 287 25.01 10.06 -5.62
N GLY A 288 24.44 9.94 -4.41
CA GLY A 288 23.94 8.69 -3.85
C GLY A 288 22.43 8.56 -4.04
N LYS A 289 21.96 7.38 -4.44
CA LYS A 289 20.53 7.02 -4.46
C LYS A 289 20.06 6.98 -3.01
N ALA A 290 19.22 7.94 -2.59
CA ALA A 290 18.69 7.97 -1.23
C ALA A 290 17.79 6.75 -0.98
N PRO A 291 17.67 6.28 0.27
CA PRO A 291 16.79 5.16 0.59
C PRO A 291 15.34 5.47 0.23
N SER A 292 14.63 4.49 -0.32
CA SER A 292 13.20 4.61 -0.63
C SER A 292 12.40 4.75 0.66
N LYS A 293 11.59 5.80 0.74
CA LYS A 293 10.74 6.08 1.90
C LYS A 293 9.26 5.87 1.55
N PRO A 294 8.42 5.44 2.50
CA PRO A 294 6.98 5.41 2.31
C PRO A 294 6.38 6.81 2.52
N HIS A 295 5.38 7.15 1.72
CA HIS A 295 4.62 8.39 1.77
C HIS A 295 3.12 8.10 1.66
N ILE A 296 2.32 8.83 2.44
CA ILE A 296 0.87 8.76 2.41
C ILE A 296 0.28 10.05 1.84
N LEU A 297 -0.94 9.96 1.32
CA LEU A 297 -1.66 11.15 0.87
C LEU A 297 -1.91 12.09 2.05
N ASN A 298 -1.64 13.37 1.83
CA ASN A 298 -1.99 14.43 2.77
C ASN A 298 -3.51 14.50 2.96
N SER A 299 -3.98 14.61 4.20
CA SER A 299 -5.40 14.75 4.53
C SER A 299 -6.09 15.92 3.80
N GLU A 300 -5.41 17.06 3.63
CA GLU A 300 -5.96 18.19 2.88
C GLU A 300 -6.13 17.85 1.39
N THR A 301 -5.14 17.16 0.82
CA THR A 301 -5.20 16.75 -0.59
C THR A 301 -6.23 15.63 -0.80
N MET A 302 -6.39 14.72 0.17
CA MET A 302 -7.46 13.73 0.16
C MET A 302 -8.83 14.42 0.13
N GLN A 303 -9.06 15.45 0.94
CA GLN A 303 -10.36 16.15 1.03
C GLN A 303 -10.64 17.06 -0.17
N GLN A 304 -9.64 17.80 -0.65
CA GLN A 304 -9.84 18.81 -1.69
C GLN A 304 -9.79 18.22 -3.09
N MET A 305 -8.92 17.24 -3.31
CA MET A 305 -8.70 16.67 -4.64
C MET A 305 -9.36 15.32 -4.81
N ASN A 306 -9.78 14.61 -3.75
CA ASN A 306 -10.38 13.27 -3.83
C ASN A 306 -9.57 12.35 -4.75
N TYR A 307 -8.31 12.02 -4.46
CA TYR A 307 -7.59 11.08 -5.32
C TYR A 307 -8.08 9.65 -5.12
N VAL A 308 -8.13 9.22 -3.85
CA VAL A 308 -8.58 7.89 -3.45
C VAL A 308 -9.69 8.03 -2.43
N MET A 309 -10.81 7.37 -2.66
CA MET A 309 -12.03 7.52 -1.87
C MET A 309 -12.62 6.16 -1.52
N GLU A 310 -13.22 6.04 -0.34
CA GLU A 310 -14.03 4.89 0.00
C GLU A 310 -15.42 5.02 -0.63
N SER A 311 -15.96 3.93 -1.19
CA SER A 311 -17.26 3.97 -1.88
C SER A 311 -18.45 4.46 -1.03
N SER A 312 -18.39 4.38 0.30
CA SER A 312 -19.44 4.93 1.17
C SER A 312 -19.40 6.45 1.34
N GLU A 313 -18.31 7.09 0.94
CA GLU A 313 -18.15 8.53 1.05
C GLU A 313 -18.85 9.21 -0.13
N SER A 314 -19.69 10.20 0.16
CA SER A 314 -20.25 11.02 -0.92
C SER A 314 -19.12 11.83 -1.54
N PRO A 315 -18.98 11.86 -2.87
CA PRO A 315 -18.05 12.79 -3.50
C PRO A 315 -18.45 14.20 -3.03
N GLY A 316 -17.50 14.91 -2.42
CA GLY A 316 -17.70 16.31 -2.01
C GLY A 316 -18.00 17.22 -3.21
N ARG A 317 -18.05 18.54 -3.01
CA ARG A 317 -18.23 19.55 -4.09
C ARG A 317 -17.05 19.63 -5.09
N HIS A 318 -16.17 18.64 -5.11
CA HIS A 318 -14.88 18.63 -5.78
C HIS A 318 -14.88 17.65 -6.96
N PRO A 319 -13.90 17.73 -7.89
CA PRO A 319 -13.78 16.78 -8.99
C PRO A 319 -13.80 15.33 -8.47
N GLY A 320 -14.48 14.45 -9.20
CA GLY A 320 -14.67 13.03 -8.82
C GLY A 320 -13.35 12.27 -8.59
N PRO A 321 -13.40 11.12 -7.91
CA PRO A 321 -12.21 10.40 -7.48
C PRO A 321 -11.33 9.91 -8.64
N ALA A 322 -10.03 9.67 -8.40
CA ALA A 322 -9.20 8.94 -9.36
C ALA A 322 -9.46 7.43 -9.23
N TYR A 323 -9.54 6.96 -7.98
CA TYR A 323 -9.74 5.57 -7.63
C TYR A 323 -10.71 5.44 -6.45
N VAL A 324 -11.63 4.49 -6.54
CA VAL A 324 -12.59 4.16 -5.48
C VAL A 324 -12.29 2.75 -5.00
N TYR A 325 -12.03 2.57 -3.70
CA TYR A 325 -11.85 1.25 -3.12
C TYR A 325 -13.09 0.82 -2.34
N PHE A 326 -13.27 -0.49 -2.21
CA PHE A 326 -14.40 -1.08 -1.50
C PHE A 326 -13.90 -1.82 -0.26
N GLU A 327 -14.41 -1.47 0.91
CA GLU A 327 -14.07 -2.22 2.12
C GLU A 327 -14.68 -3.63 2.10
N SER A 328 -13.86 -4.59 2.57
CA SER A 328 -14.22 -5.99 2.77
C SER A 328 -15.34 -6.12 3.80
N GLY A 329 -16.60 -6.00 3.36
CA GLY A 329 -17.80 -6.13 4.19
C GLY A 329 -19.00 -5.34 3.68
N MET A 330 -18.80 -4.37 2.78
CA MET A 330 -19.90 -3.56 2.22
C MET A 330 -20.80 -4.32 1.25
N VAL A 331 -20.34 -5.44 0.69
CA VAL A 331 -21.14 -6.34 -0.16
C VAL A 331 -22.44 -6.81 0.54
N HIS A 332 -22.50 -6.76 1.88
CA HIS A 332 -23.62 -7.29 2.67
C HIS A 332 -24.43 -6.22 3.44
N ARG A 333 -24.00 -4.96 3.47
CA ARG A 333 -24.81 -3.88 4.06
C ARG A 333 -25.71 -3.35 2.96
N GLY A 334 -26.97 -3.81 2.93
CA GLY A 334 -28.01 -3.44 1.95
C GLY A 334 -28.41 -1.95 1.91
N GLY A 335 -27.45 -1.03 1.98
CA GLY A 335 -27.60 0.33 1.50
C GLY A 335 -27.65 0.36 -0.02
N ARG A 336 -28.11 1.48 -0.59
CA ARG A 336 -28.05 1.71 -2.05
C ARG A 336 -26.64 1.39 -2.53
N ALA A 337 -26.52 0.43 -3.43
CA ALA A 337 -25.28 0.20 -4.14
C ALA A 337 -24.83 1.54 -4.75
N ASP A 338 -23.65 1.99 -4.33
CA ASP A 338 -23.01 3.15 -4.94
C ASP A 338 -22.90 2.90 -6.46
N MET A 339 -23.05 3.96 -7.24
CA MET A 339 -22.92 3.91 -8.70
C MET A 339 -21.58 3.29 -9.10
N HIS A 340 -20.50 3.62 -8.37
CA HIS A 340 -19.17 3.06 -8.61
C HIS A 340 -19.09 1.57 -8.31
N TYR A 341 -19.75 1.08 -7.25
CA TYR A 341 -19.80 -0.33 -6.93
C TYR A 341 -20.57 -1.13 -7.99
N THR A 342 -21.70 -0.60 -8.46
CA THR A 342 -22.53 -1.27 -9.48
C THR A 342 -21.77 -1.40 -10.80
N GLU A 343 -21.11 -0.32 -11.23
CA GLU A 343 -20.30 -0.33 -12.45
C GLU A 343 -19.09 -1.26 -12.32
N TRP A 344 -18.39 -1.21 -11.18
CA TRP A 344 -17.30 -2.13 -10.88
C TRP A 344 -17.76 -3.59 -10.93
N LYS A 345 -18.87 -3.94 -10.27
CA LYS A 345 -19.40 -5.31 -10.24
C LYS A 345 -19.66 -5.84 -11.66
N LYS A 346 -20.26 -5.01 -12.51
CA LYS A 346 -20.50 -5.35 -13.93
C LYS A 346 -19.18 -5.59 -14.68
N GLN A 347 -18.19 -4.72 -14.50
CA GLN A 347 -16.90 -4.84 -15.17
C GLN A 347 -16.10 -6.05 -14.69
N VAL A 348 -16.02 -6.32 -13.39
CA VAL A 348 -15.29 -7.47 -12.86
C VAL A 348 -15.88 -8.78 -13.36
N GLN A 349 -17.20 -8.87 -13.47
CA GLN A 349 -17.86 -10.05 -14.01
C GLN A 349 -17.55 -10.29 -15.50
N SER A 350 -17.29 -9.22 -16.27
CA SER A 350 -16.85 -9.33 -17.67
C SER A 350 -15.40 -9.81 -17.81
N VAL A 351 -14.52 -9.45 -16.86
CA VAL A 351 -13.10 -9.81 -16.90
C VAL A 351 -12.88 -11.28 -16.52
N CYS A 352 -13.65 -11.78 -15.56
CA CYS A 352 -13.59 -13.17 -15.09
C CYS A 352 -14.86 -13.94 -15.46
N GLU A 353 -15.12 -14.05 -16.77
CA GLU A 353 -16.27 -14.79 -17.27
C GLU A 353 -16.25 -16.25 -16.78
N GLY A 354 -17.40 -16.72 -16.26
CA GLY A 354 -17.55 -18.08 -15.75
C GLY A 354 -16.97 -18.34 -14.35
N VAL A 355 -16.38 -17.34 -13.70
CA VAL A 355 -15.91 -17.47 -12.30
C VAL A 355 -17.02 -17.03 -11.35
N ASN A 356 -17.34 -17.86 -10.34
CA ASN A 356 -18.24 -17.43 -9.26
C ASN A 356 -17.48 -16.50 -8.30
N LEU A 357 -17.82 -15.21 -8.35
CA LEU A 357 -17.14 -14.14 -7.62
C LEU A 357 -17.62 -13.97 -6.17
N GLY A 358 -18.75 -14.57 -5.77
CA GLY A 358 -19.32 -14.41 -4.43
C GLY A 358 -19.77 -12.97 -4.10
N LEU A 359 -20.24 -12.22 -5.11
CA LEU A 359 -20.60 -10.78 -5.06
C LEU A 359 -22.08 -10.46 -4.94
#